data_AF-A0A974PIW3-F1
#
_entry.id   AF-A0A974PIW3-F1
#
_cell.length_a   1.000
_cell.length_b   1.000
_cell.length_c   1.000
_cell.angle_alpha   90.00
_cell.angle_beta   90.00
_cell.angle_gamma   90.00
#
_symmetry.space_group_name_H-M   'P 1'
#
loop_
_entity.id
_entity.type
_entity.pdbx_description
1 polymer ?
#
loop_
_entity_poly.entity_id
_entity_poly.type
_entity_poly.pdbx_seq_one_letter_code
_entity_poly.pdbx_strand_id
1 'polypeptide(L)'
;MDYQVFVNTMIETLKFDEKFKEHRDKILPIIRRSKVNSIAKYAFAIRPGQHYEDVELRVPIPLINEANKLKDHIAGLVGYVYEESDDYALGSTLIKPQMLYSETQEDREHDVVFSEIEETIIQGIRDARFLIWAAVAWFTNKTIYDELLKKKKRDLTSVSQSLMKKQIANCFPI
;
A
#
# COMPACT_ATOMS: atom_id res chain seq x y z
N MET A 1 -15.63 -14.35 7.39
CA MET A 1 -15.41 -12.93 7.03
C MET A 1 -14.90 -12.82 5.61
N ASP A 2 -15.27 -11.78 4.86
CA ASP A 2 -14.64 -11.46 3.57
C ASP A 2 -13.31 -10.73 3.82
N TYR A 3 -12.20 -11.36 3.41
CA TYR A 3 -10.85 -10.83 3.65
C TYR A 3 -10.53 -9.58 2.86
N GLN A 4 -11.10 -9.42 1.66
CA GLN A 4 -10.84 -8.23 0.85
C GLN A 4 -11.57 -7.02 1.44
N VAL A 5 -12.82 -7.21 1.86
CA VAL A 5 -13.58 -6.20 2.60
C VAL A 5 -12.84 -5.85 3.90
N PHE A 6 -12.36 -6.84 4.65
CA PHE A 6 -11.63 -6.60 5.89
C PHE A 6 -10.36 -5.77 5.70
N VAL A 7 -9.55 -6.07 4.68
CA VAL A 7 -8.35 -5.27 4.35
C VAL A 7 -8.73 -3.84 3.96
N ASN A 8 -9.77 -3.68 3.14
CA ASN A 8 -10.24 -2.36 2.74
C ASN A 8 -10.72 -1.56 3.96
N THR A 9 -11.49 -2.16 4.87
CA THR A 9 -11.92 -1.52 6.11
C THR A 9 -10.72 -1.10 6.96
N MET A 10 -9.70 -1.94 7.13
CA MET A 10 -8.47 -1.55 7.84
C MET A 10 -7.77 -0.35 7.19
N ILE A 11 -7.73 -0.30 5.86
CA ILE A 11 -7.15 0.84 5.12
C ILE A 11 -7.96 2.11 5.35
N GLU A 12 -9.29 2.04 5.27
CA GLU A 12 -10.17 3.20 5.50
C GLU A 12 -10.12 3.67 6.96
N THR A 13 -10.09 2.77 7.93
CA THR A 13 -9.87 3.09 9.34
C THR A 13 -8.55 3.84 9.54
N LEU A 14 -7.46 3.38 8.92
CA LEU A 14 -6.16 4.08 9.00
C LEU A 14 -6.19 5.48 8.38
N LYS A 15 -7.03 5.73 7.37
CA LYS A 15 -7.13 7.04 6.71
C LYS A 15 -7.93 8.04 7.55
N PHE A 16 -9.06 7.59 8.10
CA PHE A 16 -10.08 8.49 8.66
C PHE A 16 -10.15 8.50 10.17
N ASP A 17 -9.80 7.40 10.84
CA ASP A 17 -9.89 7.30 12.29
C ASP A 17 -8.66 7.90 12.97
N GLU A 18 -8.90 8.92 13.80
CA GLU A 18 -7.84 9.60 14.53
C GLU A 18 -7.10 8.70 15.52
N LYS A 19 -7.76 7.63 16.00
CA LYS A 19 -7.21 6.65 16.93
C LYS A 19 -5.94 5.97 16.42
N PHE A 20 -5.79 5.85 15.10
CA PHE A 20 -4.67 5.17 14.46
C PHE A 20 -3.74 6.11 13.69
N LYS A 21 -3.77 7.42 14.00
CA LYS A 21 -2.84 8.39 13.39
C LYS A 21 -1.38 8.07 13.68
N GLU A 22 -1.09 7.54 14.87
CA GLU A 22 0.27 7.17 15.26
C GLU A 22 0.79 6.02 14.39
N HIS A 23 1.96 6.22 13.77
CA HIS A 23 2.60 5.26 12.87
C HIS A 23 1.79 4.86 11.62
N ARG A 24 0.70 5.58 11.31
CA ARG A 24 -0.14 5.38 10.11
C ARG A 24 0.68 5.23 8.84
N ASP A 25 1.65 6.12 8.62
CA ASP A 25 2.46 6.17 7.39
C ASP A 25 3.32 4.90 7.21
N LYS A 26 3.60 4.18 8.30
CA LYS A 26 4.34 2.92 8.30
C LYS A 26 3.42 1.70 8.23
N ILE A 27 2.28 1.75 8.92
CA ILE A 27 1.31 0.64 8.96
C ILE A 27 0.57 0.51 7.61
N LEU A 28 0.17 1.63 7.02
CA LEU A 28 -0.59 1.66 5.77
C LEU A 28 0.08 0.91 4.60
N PRO A 29 1.38 1.10 4.29
CA PRO A 29 2.04 0.34 3.23
C PRO A 29 2.17 -1.15 3.56
N ILE A 30 2.30 -1.51 4.84
CA ILE A 30 2.32 -2.91 5.29
C ILE A 30 0.98 -3.56 4.98
N ILE A 31 -0.13 -2.99 5.46
CA ILE A 31 -1.48 -3.56 5.28
C ILE A 31 -1.84 -3.68 3.80
N ARG A 32 -1.59 -2.63 3.00
CA ARG A 32 -1.92 -2.62 1.55
C ARG A 32 -1.25 -3.72 0.76
N ARG A 33 0.00 -4.04 1.09
CA ARG A 33 0.81 -5.02 0.35
C ARG A 33 0.70 -6.42 0.94
N SER A 34 0.04 -6.56 2.08
CA SER A 34 -0.12 -7.84 2.74
C SER A 34 -1.36 -8.58 2.24
N LYS A 35 -1.37 -9.89 2.47
CA LYS A 35 -2.59 -10.71 2.40
C LYS A 35 -3.05 -11.07 3.80
N VAL A 36 -4.34 -11.28 3.96
CA VAL A 36 -4.91 -11.75 5.22
C VAL A 36 -5.46 -13.15 5.01
N ASN A 37 -5.12 -14.05 5.93
CA ASN A 37 -5.73 -15.36 6.05
C ASN A 37 -6.36 -15.49 7.44
N SER A 38 -7.35 -16.36 7.59
CA SER A 38 -7.80 -16.84 8.90
C SER A 38 -7.30 -18.25 9.15
N ILE A 39 -6.92 -18.52 10.39
CA ILE A 39 -6.55 -19.85 10.89
C ILE A 39 -7.49 -20.20 12.04
N ALA A 40 -8.50 -21.04 11.74
CA ALA A 40 -9.39 -21.58 12.74
C ALA A 40 -8.60 -22.39 13.79
N LYS A 41 -8.90 -22.18 15.06
CA LYS A 41 -8.40 -22.97 16.17
C LYS A 41 -9.48 -23.93 16.63
N TYR A 42 -9.06 -25.11 17.06
CA TYR A 42 -9.95 -26.07 17.71
C TYR A 42 -10.38 -25.63 19.13
N ALA A 43 -9.75 -24.59 19.69
CA ALA A 43 -10.11 -24.07 21.00
C ALA A 43 -11.45 -23.34 20.94
N PHE A 44 -12.34 -23.66 21.88
CA PHE A 44 -13.61 -22.96 22.05
C PHE A 44 -13.37 -21.54 22.55
N ALA A 45 -14.13 -20.60 21.99
CA ALA A 45 -14.20 -19.22 22.43
C ALA A 45 -15.14 -19.08 23.65
N ILE A 46 -15.33 -17.83 24.09
CA ILE A 46 -16.15 -17.53 25.27
C ILE A 46 -17.63 -17.86 25.00
N ARG A 47 -18.13 -17.61 23.78
CA ARG A 47 -19.51 -17.92 23.45
C ARG A 47 -19.69 -19.42 23.18
N PRO A 48 -20.78 -20.03 23.66
CA PRO A 48 -21.04 -21.44 23.42
C PRO A 48 -21.07 -21.77 21.92
N GLY A 49 -20.33 -22.80 21.50
CA GLY A 49 -20.26 -23.25 20.10
C GLY A 49 -19.36 -22.41 19.18
N GLN A 50 -18.83 -21.29 19.68
CA GLN A 50 -17.91 -20.43 18.95
C GLN A 50 -16.46 -20.93 19.13
N HIS A 51 -15.62 -20.74 18.11
CA HIS A 51 -14.20 -21.08 18.13
C HIS A 51 -13.32 -19.82 18.00
N TYR A 52 -12.07 -19.89 18.45
CA TYR A 52 -11.12 -18.83 18.13
C TYR A 52 -10.60 -18.98 16.71
N GLU A 53 -10.33 -17.87 16.03
CA GLU A 53 -9.54 -17.85 14.81
C GLU A 53 -8.41 -16.82 14.88
N ASP A 54 -7.24 -17.20 14.39
CA ASP A 54 -6.10 -16.28 14.28
C ASP A 54 -6.11 -15.57 12.94
N VAL A 55 -5.98 -14.25 12.97
CA VAL A 55 -5.80 -13.43 11.78
C VAL A 55 -4.33 -13.41 11.43
N GLU A 56 -4.00 -13.98 10.28
CA GLU A 56 -2.63 -14.07 9.77
C GLU A 56 -2.39 -13.03 8.68
N LEU A 57 -1.58 -12.02 9.01
CA LEU A 57 -1.10 -11.02 8.08
C LEU A 57 0.18 -11.52 7.40
N ARG A 58 0.07 -11.83 6.11
CA ARG A 58 1.16 -12.25 5.22
C ARG A 58 1.82 -11.03 4.61
N VAL A 59 2.93 -10.60 5.21
CA VAL A 59 3.65 -9.37 4.87
C VAL A 59 4.79 -9.66 3.89
N PRO A 60 5.01 -8.82 2.86
CA PRO A 60 6.19 -8.91 2.02
C PRO A 60 7.49 -8.89 2.84
N ILE A 61 8.45 -9.73 2.47
CA ILE A 61 9.74 -9.89 3.18
C ILE A 61 10.44 -8.54 3.46
N PRO A 62 10.50 -7.57 2.52
CA PRO A 62 11.15 -6.28 2.79
C PRO A 62 10.51 -5.48 3.94
N LEU A 63 9.23 -5.69 4.23
CA LEU A 63 8.46 -4.96 5.24
C LEU A 63 8.29 -5.75 6.56
N ILE A 64 8.76 -7.01 6.61
CA ILE A 64 8.51 -7.91 7.74
C ILE A 64 9.09 -7.37 9.05
N ASN A 65 10.29 -6.77 9.00
CA ASN A 65 10.97 -6.25 10.19
C ASN A 65 10.24 -5.05 10.77
N GLU A 66 9.70 -4.19 9.90
CA GLU A 66 8.92 -3.03 10.32
C GLU A 66 7.56 -3.46 10.88
N ALA A 67 6.90 -4.42 10.22
CA ALA A 67 5.66 -5.02 10.71
C ALA A 67 5.83 -5.65 12.10
N ASN A 68 6.91 -6.39 12.34
CA ASN A 68 7.19 -6.97 13.65
C ASN A 68 7.43 -5.92 14.74
N LYS A 69 8.04 -4.77 14.41
CA LYS A 69 8.19 -3.64 15.36
C LYS A 69 6.85 -3.00 15.72
N LEU A 70 5.91 -2.98 14.77
CA LEU A 70 4.58 -2.37 14.92
C LEU A 70 3.49 -3.41 15.26
N LYS A 71 3.89 -4.60 15.72
CA LYS A 71 2.98 -5.74 15.92
C LYS A 71 1.79 -5.39 16.81
N ASP A 72 2.02 -4.69 17.92
CA ASP A 72 0.95 -4.39 18.87
C ASP A 72 -0.05 -3.37 18.30
N HIS A 73 0.43 -2.39 17.53
CA HIS A 73 -0.44 -1.44 16.82
C HIS A 73 -1.26 -2.13 15.72
N ILE A 74 -0.63 -3.04 14.97
CA ILE A 74 -1.32 -3.83 13.95
C ILE A 74 -2.37 -4.74 14.59
N ALA A 75 -2.04 -5.41 15.70
CA ALA A 75 -2.98 -6.24 16.44
C ALA A 75 -4.15 -5.42 16.99
N GLY A 76 -3.89 -4.20 17.47
CA GLY A 76 -4.93 -3.26 17.89
C GLY A 76 -5.85 -2.82 16.76
N LEU A 77 -5.31 -2.57 15.56
CA LEU A 77 -6.11 -2.28 14.37
C LEU A 77 -6.96 -3.47 13.96
N VAL A 78 -6.37 -4.67 13.89
CA VAL A 78 -7.08 -5.91 13.57
C VAL A 78 -8.21 -6.13 14.56
N GLY A 79 -7.95 -6.04 15.86
CA GLY A 79 -8.99 -6.21 16.89
C GLY A 79 -10.07 -5.15 16.87
N TYR A 80 -9.75 -3.93 16.42
CA TYR A 80 -10.74 -2.86 16.30
C TYR A 80 -11.66 -3.04 15.09
N VAL A 81 -11.13 -3.56 13.98
CA VAL A 81 -11.87 -3.74 12.72
C VAL A 81 -12.56 -5.11 12.66
N TYR A 82 -12.07 -6.10 13.40
CA TYR A 82 -12.57 -7.46 13.36
C TYR A 82 -14.02 -7.55 13.80
N GLU A 83 -14.84 -8.19 12.98
CA GLU A 83 -16.24 -8.46 13.25
C GLU A 83 -16.39 -9.90 13.72
N GLU A 84 -16.77 -10.07 15.00
CA GLU A 84 -17.09 -11.40 15.54
C GLU A 84 -18.30 -12.00 14.82
N SER A 85 -18.18 -13.27 14.46
CA SER A 85 -19.28 -14.06 13.89
C SER A 85 -19.80 -15.05 14.92
N ASP A 86 -20.95 -15.68 14.64
CA ASP A 86 -21.51 -16.73 15.51
C ASP A 86 -20.54 -17.91 15.67
N ASP A 87 -19.77 -18.22 14.62
CA ASP A 87 -18.84 -19.35 14.60
C ASP A 87 -17.44 -19.00 15.13
N TYR A 88 -17.00 -17.75 14.94
CA TYR A 88 -15.61 -17.36 15.23
C TYR A 88 -15.49 -16.05 16.02
N ALA A 89 -14.60 -16.08 17.02
CA ALA A 89 -14.07 -14.93 17.73
C ALA A 89 -12.58 -14.73 17.41
N LEU A 90 -12.12 -13.49 17.55
CA LEU A 90 -10.71 -13.17 17.35
C LEU A 90 -9.83 -13.86 18.41
N GLY A 91 -8.88 -14.66 17.94
CA GLY A 91 -7.82 -15.24 18.75
C GLY A 91 -6.61 -14.31 18.84
N SER A 92 -5.67 -14.48 17.91
CA SER A 92 -4.41 -13.73 17.87
C SER A 92 -4.11 -13.18 16.48
N THR A 93 -3.40 -12.05 16.44
CA THR A 93 -2.87 -11.50 15.19
C THR A 93 -1.45 -12.00 14.97
N LEU A 94 -1.22 -12.69 13.84
CA LEU A 94 0.06 -13.28 13.47
C LEU A 94 0.66 -12.53 12.27
N ILE A 95 1.90 -12.08 12.41
CA ILE A 95 2.67 -11.51 11.30
C ILE A 95 3.58 -12.61 10.76
N LYS A 96 3.41 -12.95 9.48
CA LYS A 96 4.23 -13.97 8.80
C LYS A 96 4.69 -13.48 7.43
N PRO A 97 5.81 -14.00 6.91
CA PRO A 97 6.23 -13.68 5.57
C PRO A 97 5.20 -14.18 4.54
N GLN A 98 5.00 -13.37 3.51
CA GLN A 98 4.27 -13.75 2.31
C GLN A 98 5.10 -14.72 1.47
N MET A 99 4.47 -15.79 1.01
CA MET A 99 5.11 -16.78 0.14
C MET A 99 5.41 -16.17 -1.23
N LEU A 100 6.63 -16.41 -1.73
CA LEU A 100 7.04 -16.06 -3.08
C LEU A 100 6.62 -17.21 -4.00
N TYR A 101 5.43 -17.13 -4.60
CA TYR A 101 5.07 -18.00 -5.73
C TYR A 101 5.60 -17.37 -7.02
N SER A 102 6.16 -18.17 -7.91
CA SER A 102 6.85 -17.71 -9.13
C SER A 102 5.91 -17.21 -10.24
N GLU A 103 4.63 -16.99 -9.99
CA GLU A 103 3.68 -16.59 -11.03
C GLU A 103 2.77 -15.45 -10.58
N THR A 104 2.89 -14.34 -11.34
CA THR A 104 1.90 -13.29 -11.62
C THR A 104 0.86 -13.06 -10.54
N GLN A 105 1.07 -12.03 -9.72
CA GLN A 105 0.01 -11.49 -8.86
C GLN A 105 -0.10 -9.99 -9.08
N GLU A 106 -1.08 -9.68 -9.94
CA GLU A 106 -1.96 -8.52 -9.98
C GLU A 106 -1.36 -7.17 -9.58
N ASP A 107 -1.31 -6.29 -10.57
CA ASP A 107 -1.25 -4.84 -10.43
C ASP A 107 -2.37 -4.37 -9.49
N ARG A 108 -2.16 -4.47 -8.17
CA ARG A 108 -2.99 -3.79 -7.19
C ARG A 108 -2.68 -2.30 -7.33
N GLU A 109 -3.53 -1.66 -8.11
CA GLU A 109 -3.54 -0.25 -8.46
C GLU A 109 -3.17 0.60 -7.24
N HIS A 110 -1.97 1.16 -7.30
CA HIS A 110 -1.41 2.02 -6.28
C HIS A 110 -2.05 3.41 -6.39
N ASP A 111 -3.28 3.58 -5.91
CA ASP A 111 -3.96 4.87 -6.12
C ASP A 111 -3.82 5.81 -4.91
N VAL A 112 -3.90 5.30 -3.68
CA VAL A 112 -4.17 6.17 -2.52
C VAL A 112 -2.95 6.56 -1.67
N VAL A 113 -1.72 6.27 -2.12
CA VAL A 113 -0.47 6.89 -1.56
C VAL A 113 0.17 7.78 -2.61
N PHE A 114 -0.24 7.63 -3.87
CA PHE A 114 0.16 8.56 -4.90
C PHE A 114 -0.57 9.88 -4.80
N SER A 115 -1.82 9.97 -4.32
CA SER A 115 -2.51 11.28 -4.22
C SER A 115 -1.77 12.34 -3.39
N GLU A 116 -1.30 12.02 -2.17
CA GLU A 116 -0.55 12.98 -1.33
C GLU A 116 0.83 13.32 -1.94
N ILE A 117 1.51 12.33 -2.52
CA ILE A 117 2.80 12.52 -3.21
C ILE A 117 2.58 13.30 -4.52
N GLU A 118 1.48 13.06 -5.22
CA GLU A 118 1.09 13.68 -6.48
C GLU A 118 0.73 15.14 -6.25
N GLU A 119 -0.04 15.46 -5.20
CA GLU A 119 -0.28 16.85 -4.79
C GLU A 119 1.03 17.55 -4.42
N THR A 120 1.92 16.89 -3.68
CA THR A 120 3.24 17.44 -3.32
C THR A 120 4.10 17.68 -4.56
N ILE A 121 4.12 16.74 -5.51
CA ILE A 121 4.86 16.85 -6.78
C ILE A 121 4.24 17.96 -7.66
N ILE A 122 2.91 18.01 -7.79
CA ILE A 122 2.19 19.04 -8.56
C ILE A 122 2.47 20.42 -7.98
N GLN A 123 2.40 20.55 -6.65
CA GLN A 123 2.71 21.81 -5.98
C GLN A 123 4.19 22.19 -6.19
N GLY A 124 5.11 21.21 -6.10
CA GLY A 124 6.52 21.40 -6.44
C GLY A 124 6.75 21.84 -7.90
N ILE A 125 6.00 21.29 -8.87
CA ILE A 125 6.07 21.69 -10.29
C ILE A 125 5.54 23.12 -10.49
N ARG A 126 4.47 23.49 -9.79
CA ARG A 126 3.87 24.84 -9.87
C ARG A 126 4.80 25.90 -9.29
N ASP A 127 5.40 25.61 -8.14
CA ASP A 127 6.29 26.51 -7.41
C ASP A 127 7.70 26.56 -8.00
N ALA A 128 8.10 25.53 -8.77
CA ALA A 128 9.38 25.52 -9.48
C ALA A 128 9.47 26.71 -10.45
N ARG A 129 10.41 27.62 -10.16
CA ARG A 129 10.53 28.89 -10.89
C ARG A 129 11.47 28.82 -12.11
N PHE A 130 12.36 27.82 -12.16
CA PHE A 130 13.44 27.81 -13.16
C PHE A 130 13.76 26.44 -13.78
N LEU A 131 13.77 25.35 -13.02
CA LEU A 131 14.26 24.06 -13.53
C LEU A 131 13.64 22.87 -12.80
N ILE A 132 13.16 21.88 -13.57
CA ILE A 132 12.68 20.59 -13.08
C ILE A 132 13.54 19.51 -13.73
N TRP A 133 14.24 18.70 -12.94
CA TRP A 133 14.97 17.52 -13.41
C TRP A 133 14.26 16.27 -12.91
N ALA A 134 13.96 15.35 -13.84
CA ALA A 134 13.34 14.08 -13.53
C ALA A 134 14.11 12.95 -14.23
N ALA A 135 14.55 11.96 -13.47
CA ALA A 135 15.19 10.74 -13.96
C ALA A 135 14.25 9.56 -13.68
N VAL A 136 13.51 9.12 -14.70
CA VAL A 136 12.50 8.07 -14.58
C VAL A 136 12.54 7.16 -15.81
N ALA A 137 12.33 5.85 -15.62
CA ALA A 137 12.33 4.87 -16.70
C ALA A 137 11.08 4.97 -17.59
N TRP A 138 9.90 5.17 -16.98
CA TRP A 138 8.62 5.52 -17.60
C TRP A 138 7.69 6.06 -16.52
N PHE A 139 6.78 6.98 -16.86
CA PHE A 139 5.74 7.45 -15.95
C PHE A 139 4.39 7.44 -16.68
N THR A 140 3.35 6.94 -16.00
CA THR A 140 2.02 6.67 -16.59
C THR A 140 0.95 7.66 -16.11
N ASN A 141 1.28 8.51 -15.14
CA ASN A 141 0.33 9.45 -14.53
C ASN A 141 0.10 10.66 -15.44
N LYS A 142 -1.15 10.80 -15.94
CA LYS A 142 -1.58 11.87 -16.85
C LYS A 142 -1.62 13.25 -16.19
N THR A 143 -1.95 13.34 -14.90
CA THR A 143 -2.05 14.61 -14.17
C THR A 143 -0.70 15.31 -14.06
N ILE A 144 0.34 14.55 -13.70
CA ILE A 144 1.73 15.07 -13.61
C ILE A 144 2.21 15.50 -15.00
N TYR A 145 1.87 14.75 -16.06
CA TYR A 145 2.20 15.12 -17.43
C TYR A 145 1.57 16.46 -17.84
N ASP A 146 0.28 16.62 -17.56
CA ASP A 146 -0.48 17.80 -17.95
C ASP A 146 0.02 19.06 -17.20
N GLU A 147 0.41 18.95 -15.93
CA GLU A 147 1.00 20.05 -15.17
C GLU A 147 2.39 20.44 -15.72
N LEU A 148 3.23 19.47 -16.11
CA LEU A 148 4.50 19.75 -16.79
C LEU A 148 4.28 20.45 -18.14
N LEU A 149 3.27 20.05 -18.91
CA LEU A 149 2.91 20.69 -20.17
C LEU A 149 2.39 22.12 -19.96
N LYS A 150 1.54 22.35 -18.96
CA LYS A 150 1.06 23.68 -18.59
C LYS A 150 2.22 24.59 -18.20
N LYS A 151 3.18 24.07 -17.42
CA LYS A 151 4.37 24.82 -17.00
C LYS A 151 5.29 25.16 -18.17
N LYS A 152 5.54 24.22 -19.08
CA LYS A 152 6.29 24.45 -20.33
C LYS A 152 5.63 25.49 -21.26
N LYS A 153 4.30 25.56 -21.29
CA LYS A 153 3.57 26.57 -22.07
C LYS A 153 3.64 27.97 -21.45
N ARG A 154 3.78 28.05 -20.12
CA ARG A 154 3.81 29.31 -19.35
C ARG A 154 5.21 29.91 -19.28
N ASP A 155 6.22 29.07 -19.11
CA ASP A 155 7.63 29.45 -19.03
C ASP A 155 8.34 28.98 -20.31
N LEU A 156 8.75 29.93 -21.15
CA LEU A 156 9.46 29.75 -22.44
C LEU A 156 10.89 29.19 -22.27
N THR A 157 11.12 28.27 -21.33
CA THR A 157 12.43 27.75 -20.95
C THR A 157 12.48 26.22 -20.98
N SER A 158 13.58 25.71 -21.52
CA SER A 158 13.81 24.35 -21.97
C SER A 158 13.70 23.28 -20.87
N VAL A 159 12.63 22.48 -20.91
CA VAL A 159 12.64 21.14 -20.31
C VAL A 159 13.60 20.27 -21.14
N SER A 160 14.86 20.17 -20.70
CA SER A 160 15.81 19.22 -21.30
C SER A 160 15.47 17.82 -20.79
N GLN A 161 14.64 17.10 -21.55
CA GLN A 161 14.60 15.65 -21.45
C GLN A 161 15.92 15.14 -22.03
N SER A 162 16.87 14.79 -21.16
CA SER A 162 17.92 13.84 -21.52
C SER A 162 17.25 12.50 -21.79
N LEU A 163 16.67 12.36 -22.99
CA LEU A 163 16.36 11.07 -23.58
C LEU A 163 17.66 10.27 -23.54
N MET A 164 17.66 9.18 -22.77
CA MET A 164 18.55 8.05 -23.00
C MET A 164 18.30 7.53 -24.43
N LYS A 165 18.82 8.24 -25.44
CA LYS A 165 18.99 7.74 -26.81
C LYS A 165 20.16 6.76 -26.79
N LYS A 166 19.90 5.55 -26.29
CA LYS A 166 20.62 4.28 -26.49
C LYS A 166 20.35 3.40 -25.28
N GLN A 167 19.23 2.66 -25.28
CA GLN A 167 19.22 1.24 -24.91
C GLN A 167 17.85 0.56 -25.15
N ILE A 168 17.06 0.93 -26.16
CA ILE A 168 15.88 0.13 -26.57
C ILE A 168 15.81 0.05 -28.09
N ALA A 169 16.90 -0.43 -28.69
CA ALA A 169 16.90 -0.83 -30.10
C ALA A 169 17.56 -2.20 -30.32
N ASN A 170 17.89 -2.96 -29.27
CA ASN A 170 18.66 -4.20 -29.43
C ASN A 170 18.47 -5.28 -28.35
N CYS A 171 17.31 -5.36 -27.69
CA CYS A 171 17.01 -6.50 -26.81
C CYS A 171 15.52 -6.89 -26.89
N PHE A 172 15.10 -7.47 -28.01
CA PHE A 172 14.31 -8.71 -28.05
C PHE A 172 14.15 -9.14 -29.51
N PRO A 173 14.83 -10.21 -29.96
CA PRO A 173 14.31 -11.04 -31.03
C PRO A 173 13.24 -11.96 -30.43
N ILE A 174 12.08 -12.02 -31.09
CA ILE A 174 11.21 -13.16 -31.42
C ILE A 174 9.90 -12.55 -31.90
#